data_AF-A0A7X7TVR6-F1
#
_entry.id   AF-A0A7X7TVR6-F1
#
_cell.length_a   1.000
_cell.length_b   1.000
_cell.length_c   1.000
_cell.angle_alpha   90.00
_cell.angle_beta   90.00
_cell.angle_gamma   90.00
#
_symmetry.space_group_name_H-M   'P 1'
#
loop_
_entity.id
_entity.type
_entity.pdbx_description
1 polymer ?
#
loop_
_entity_poly.entity_id
_entity_poly.type
_entity_poly.pdbx_seq_one_letter_code
_entity_poly.pdbx_strand_id
1 'polypeptide(L)'
;MKEKNFRVLSNTELFFIIFIFSVILYILFPQKKLMYYATNENKNINLTKIYLKNIIKKYPDNTDAIITLIEILIKNNEYKEADSYLSKLKHGDKKELDDKIRGYDIRISMSLLNNISDEKKKKEYFNEIKDYFTDISIKSINENPALIDDFFNAMIKNREFHLTRDIVLSTVKNNPDMNYKKILVKKYIIFLRSQNKIKDEIPTLLKLENYFLLDTDISNEFLRSYIESSRVDLAKELSIKILKAKKII
;
A
#
# COMPACT_ATOMS: atom_id res chain seq x y z
N MET A 1 -27.82 -43.43 -47.58
CA MET A 1 -26.86 -42.96 -46.56
C MET A 1 -25.49 -42.91 -47.20
N LYS A 2 -24.84 -41.74 -47.30
CA LYS A 2 -23.45 -41.66 -47.80
C LYS A 2 -22.52 -42.08 -46.67
N GLU A 3 -21.78 -43.17 -46.89
CA GLU A 3 -20.72 -43.59 -45.97
C GLU A 3 -19.67 -42.47 -45.87
N LYS A 4 -19.47 -41.94 -44.66
CA LYS A 4 -18.39 -40.99 -44.40
C LYS A 4 -17.09 -41.80 -44.31
N ASN A 5 -16.24 -41.67 -45.32
CA ASN A 5 -14.88 -42.21 -45.27
C ASN A 5 -14.07 -41.45 -44.22
N PHE A 6 -13.80 -42.11 -43.10
CA PHE A 6 -12.88 -41.60 -42.08
C PHE A 6 -11.44 -41.84 -42.55
N ARG A 7 -10.78 -40.78 -43.02
CA ARG A 7 -9.34 -40.82 -43.30
C ARG A 7 -8.58 -40.86 -41.98
N VAL A 8 -7.82 -41.93 -41.76
CA VAL A 8 -6.93 -42.06 -40.60
C VAL A 8 -5.73 -41.13 -40.83
N LEU A 9 -5.47 -40.26 -39.86
CA LEU A 9 -4.32 -39.35 -39.87
C LEU A 9 -3.02 -40.16 -39.80
N SER A 10 -2.07 -39.82 -40.66
CA SER A 10 -0.71 -40.36 -40.58
C SER A 10 0.03 -39.79 -39.36
N ASN A 11 1.02 -40.54 -38.85
CA ASN A 11 1.83 -40.10 -37.72
C ASN A 11 2.55 -38.76 -37.98
N THR A 12 2.93 -38.50 -39.23
CA THR A 12 3.55 -37.24 -39.64
C THR A 12 2.57 -36.07 -39.61
N GLU A 13 1.33 -36.26 -40.08
CA GLU A 13 0.26 -35.25 -39.98
C GLU A 13 -0.07 -34.95 -38.52
N LEU A 14 -0.17 -35.98 -37.65
CA LEU A 14 -0.40 -35.80 -36.23
C LEU A 14 0.72 -35.00 -35.54
N PHE A 15 1.98 -35.35 -35.83
CA PHE A 15 3.13 -34.62 -35.31
C PHE A 15 3.12 -33.15 -35.75
N PHE A 16 2.78 -32.88 -37.01
CA PHE A 16 2.70 -31.52 -37.54
C PHE A 16 1.59 -30.69 -36.87
N ILE A 17 0.43 -31.30 -36.61
CA ILE A 17 -0.66 -30.67 -35.86
C ILE A 17 -0.19 -30.32 -34.43
N ILE A 18 0.43 -31.27 -33.73
CA ILE A 18 0.95 -31.03 -32.36
C ILE A 18 2.02 -29.95 -32.37
N PHE A 19 2.90 -29.94 -33.36
CA PHE A 19 3.96 -28.95 -33.51
C PHE A 19 3.39 -27.55 -33.76
N ILE A 20 2.48 -27.40 -34.73
CA ILE A 20 1.79 -26.13 -34.99
C ILE A 20 1.07 -25.65 -33.74
N PHE A 21 0.36 -26.54 -33.05
CA PHE A 21 -0.36 -26.18 -31.83
C PHE A 21 0.60 -25.72 -30.73
N SER A 22 1.76 -26.37 -30.60
CA SER A 22 2.81 -25.98 -29.64
C SER A 22 3.40 -24.60 -29.98
N VAL A 23 3.65 -24.33 -31.26
CA VAL A 23 4.12 -23.01 -31.73
C VAL A 23 3.06 -21.93 -31.50
N ILE A 24 1.80 -22.21 -31.81
CA ILE A 24 0.68 -21.31 -31.54
C ILE A 24 0.58 -21.01 -30.03
N LEU A 25 0.65 -22.04 -29.19
CA LEU A 25 0.64 -21.87 -27.73
C LEU A 25 1.82 -21.02 -27.26
N TYR A 26 3.01 -21.25 -27.78
CA TYR A 26 4.20 -20.47 -27.44
C TYR A 26 4.07 -19.00 -27.83
N ILE A 27 3.52 -18.70 -29.01
CA ILE A 27 3.32 -17.33 -29.51
C ILE A 27 2.18 -16.62 -28.77
N LEU A 28 1.07 -17.32 -28.50
CA LEU A 28 -0.11 -16.75 -27.85
C LEU A 28 0.07 -16.58 -26.34
N PHE A 29 0.83 -17.47 -25.69
CA PHE A 29 0.99 -17.50 -24.23
C PHE A 29 2.46 -17.37 -23.79
N PRO A 30 3.18 -16.30 -24.18
CA PRO A 30 4.52 -16.06 -23.66
C PRO A 30 4.40 -15.84 -22.14
N GLN A 31 5.28 -16.49 -21.36
CA GLN A 31 5.20 -16.53 -19.89
C GLN A 31 4.98 -15.16 -19.24
N LYS A 32 5.61 -14.10 -19.76
CA LYS A 32 5.45 -12.72 -19.28
C LYS A 32 4.03 -12.17 -19.48
N LYS A 33 3.35 -12.51 -20.59
CA LYS A 33 1.96 -12.09 -20.82
C LYS A 33 0.98 -12.85 -19.93
N LEU A 34 1.29 -14.10 -19.56
CA LEU A 34 0.47 -14.90 -18.66
C LEU A 34 0.35 -14.26 -17.27
N MET A 35 1.46 -13.74 -16.73
CA MET A 35 1.47 -12.92 -15.51
C MET A 35 0.62 -11.66 -15.68
N TYR A 36 0.80 -10.94 -16.79
CA TYR A 36 0.04 -9.72 -17.09
C TYR A 36 -1.47 -9.97 -17.16
N TYR A 37 -1.89 -11.04 -17.85
CA TYR A 37 -3.30 -11.43 -17.91
C TYR A 37 -3.80 -11.85 -16.53
N ALA A 38 -3.05 -12.66 -15.78
CA ALA A 38 -3.41 -13.01 -14.41
C ALA A 38 -3.64 -11.78 -13.50
N THR A 39 -2.76 -10.77 -13.57
CA THR A 39 -2.88 -9.53 -12.77
C THR A 39 -4.03 -8.62 -13.20
N ASN A 40 -4.45 -8.67 -14.46
CA ASN A 40 -5.46 -7.79 -15.05
C ASN A 40 -6.80 -8.49 -15.35
N GLU A 41 -6.88 -9.80 -15.14
CA GLU A 41 -8.07 -10.59 -15.41
C GLU A 41 -9.06 -10.48 -14.24
N ASN A 42 -9.86 -9.42 -14.28
CA ASN A 42 -10.93 -9.18 -13.31
C ASN A 42 -12.12 -10.15 -13.44
N LYS A 43 -12.16 -10.96 -14.52
CA LYS A 43 -13.32 -11.82 -14.82
C LYS A 43 -13.28 -13.18 -14.15
N ASN A 44 -12.10 -13.75 -13.89
CA ASN A 44 -11.99 -15.07 -13.27
C ASN A 44 -10.88 -15.17 -12.22
N ILE A 45 -10.98 -14.29 -11.22
CA ILE A 45 -10.04 -14.18 -10.10
C ILE A 45 -9.80 -15.54 -9.41
N ASN A 46 -10.84 -16.37 -9.26
CA ASN A 46 -10.71 -17.70 -8.64
C ASN A 46 -9.85 -18.64 -9.45
N LEU A 47 -10.04 -18.69 -10.77
CA LEU A 47 -9.21 -19.51 -11.66
C LEU A 47 -7.76 -19.02 -11.66
N THR A 48 -7.54 -17.70 -11.66
CA THR A 48 -6.21 -17.11 -11.53
C THR A 48 -5.52 -17.53 -10.24
N LYS A 49 -6.22 -17.48 -9.09
CA LYS A 49 -5.69 -17.96 -7.81
C LYS A 49 -5.27 -19.43 -7.90
N ILE A 50 -6.09 -20.30 -8.52
CA ILE A 50 -5.76 -21.72 -8.70
C ILE A 50 -4.48 -21.89 -9.54
N TYR A 51 -4.38 -21.18 -10.66
CA TYR A 51 -3.18 -21.24 -11.51
C TYR A 51 -1.93 -20.78 -10.77
N LEU A 52 -1.99 -19.65 -10.06
CA LEU A 52 -0.86 -19.14 -9.29
C LEU A 52 -0.45 -20.11 -8.17
N LYS A 53 -1.41 -20.67 -7.43
CA LYS A 53 -1.13 -21.69 -6.41
C LYS A 53 -0.43 -22.92 -7.00
N ASN A 54 -0.84 -23.37 -8.18
CA ASN A 54 -0.19 -24.47 -8.88
C ASN A 54 1.23 -24.11 -9.37
N ILE A 55 1.44 -22.89 -9.86
CA ILE A 55 2.76 -22.37 -10.25
C ILE A 55 3.67 -22.34 -9.02
N ILE A 56 3.23 -21.75 -7.91
CA ILE A 56 4.00 -21.66 -6.65
C ILE A 56 4.31 -23.05 -6.09
N LYS A 57 3.36 -23.99 -6.16
CA LYS A 57 3.59 -25.37 -5.73
C LYS A 57 4.69 -26.06 -6.56
N LYS A 58 4.75 -25.79 -7.87
CA LYS A 58 5.77 -26.35 -8.77
C LYS A 58 7.10 -25.61 -8.72
N TYR A 59 7.05 -24.29 -8.48
CA TYR A 59 8.19 -23.37 -8.47
C TYR A 59 8.09 -22.48 -7.22
N PRO A 60 8.46 -23.01 -6.03
CA PRO A 60 8.29 -22.30 -4.76
C PRO A 60 9.14 -21.03 -4.66
N ASP A 61 10.24 -20.94 -5.41
CA ASP A 61 11.11 -19.76 -5.44
C ASP A 61 10.65 -18.69 -6.45
N ASN A 62 9.48 -18.89 -7.10
CA ASN A 62 8.92 -17.91 -8.03
C ASN A 62 8.28 -16.74 -7.27
N THR A 63 9.12 -15.78 -6.86
CA THR A 63 8.73 -14.57 -6.12
C THR A 63 7.63 -13.78 -6.83
N ASP A 64 7.70 -13.64 -8.15
CA ASP A 64 6.69 -12.89 -8.91
C ASP A 64 5.30 -13.53 -8.77
N ALA A 65 5.21 -14.86 -8.85
CA ALA A 65 3.94 -15.57 -8.72
C ALA A 65 3.36 -15.43 -7.31
N ILE A 66 4.23 -15.49 -6.29
CA ILE A 66 3.84 -15.30 -4.90
C ILE A 66 3.33 -13.87 -4.68
N ILE A 67 4.07 -12.86 -5.14
CA ILE A 67 3.68 -11.45 -5.03
C ILE A 67 2.35 -11.20 -5.74
N THR A 68 2.19 -11.66 -6.98
CA THR A 68 0.93 -11.52 -7.71
C THR A 68 -0.23 -12.19 -6.97
N LEU A 69 -0.01 -13.37 -6.38
CA LEU A 69 -1.03 -14.02 -5.56
C LEU A 69 -1.37 -13.19 -4.31
N ILE A 70 -0.37 -12.66 -3.61
CA ILE A 70 -0.55 -11.78 -2.44
C ILE A 70 -1.39 -10.55 -2.83
N GLU A 71 -1.08 -9.89 -3.94
CA GLU A 71 -1.84 -8.73 -4.42
C GLU A 71 -3.31 -9.06 -4.67
N ILE A 72 -3.59 -10.20 -5.31
CA ILE A 72 -4.96 -10.67 -5.56
C ILE A 72 -5.67 -10.98 -4.24
N LEU A 73 -5.00 -11.65 -3.31
CA LEU A 73 -5.56 -12.00 -2.00
C LEU A 73 -5.87 -10.72 -1.20
N ILE A 74 -4.98 -9.73 -1.18
CA ILE A 74 -5.22 -8.42 -0.55
C ILE A 74 -6.43 -7.73 -1.19
N LYS A 75 -6.52 -7.68 -2.52
CA LYS A 75 -7.67 -7.09 -3.24
C LYS A 75 -9.00 -7.77 -2.91
N ASN A 76 -8.98 -9.07 -2.60
CA ASN A 76 -10.17 -9.84 -2.23
C ASN A 76 -10.43 -9.92 -0.71
N ASN A 77 -9.67 -9.18 0.11
CA ASN A 77 -9.73 -9.23 1.57
C ASN A 77 -9.36 -10.61 2.20
N GLU A 78 -8.61 -11.45 1.49
CA GLU A 78 -8.14 -12.77 1.95
C GLU A 78 -6.81 -12.66 2.72
N TYR A 79 -6.75 -11.76 3.71
CA TYR A 79 -5.50 -11.33 4.36
C TYR A 79 -4.72 -12.43 5.08
N LYS A 80 -5.40 -13.39 5.72
CA LYS A 80 -4.74 -14.51 6.41
C LYS A 80 -4.03 -15.44 5.42
N GLU A 81 -4.62 -15.66 4.26
CA GLU A 81 -3.97 -16.46 3.23
C GLU A 81 -2.79 -15.67 2.64
N ALA A 82 -2.95 -14.36 2.42
CA ALA A 82 -1.88 -13.50 1.93
C ALA A 82 -0.65 -13.54 2.86
N ASP A 83 -0.86 -13.42 4.18
CA ASP A 83 0.17 -13.53 5.21
C ASP A 83 0.94 -14.88 5.15
N SER A 84 0.21 -15.98 4.95
CA SER A 84 0.82 -17.31 4.80
C SER A 84 1.69 -17.46 3.55
N TYR A 85 1.46 -16.65 2.51
CA TYR A 85 2.31 -16.61 1.32
C TYR A 85 3.46 -15.61 1.47
N LEU A 86 3.23 -14.50 2.17
CA LEU A 86 4.26 -13.51 2.48
C LEU A 86 5.38 -14.13 3.31
N SER A 87 5.05 -14.93 4.32
CA SER A 87 6.02 -15.69 5.13
C SER A 87 6.86 -16.71 4.34
N LYS A 88 6.46 -17.06 3.12
CA LYS A 88 7.26 -17.91 2.21
C LYS A 88 8.28 -17.10 1.41
N LEU A 89 8.10 -15.79 1.29
CA LEU A 89 9.09 -14.92 0.69
C LEU A 89 10.26 -14.77 1.68
N LYS A 90 11.36 -15.46 1.40
CA LYS A 90 12.62 -15.20 2.10
C LYS A 90 13.06 -13.77 1.78
N HIS A 91 13.47 -13.02 2.80
CA HIS A 91 14.25 -11.80 2.59
C HIS A 91 15.50 -12.20 1.80
N GLY A 92 15.57 -11.78 0.55
CA GLY A 92 16.69 -12.08 -0.33
C GLY A 92 17.66 -10.91 -0.35
N ASP A 93 18.86 -11.08 -0.90
CA ASP A 93 19.89 -10.03 -0.95
C ASP A 93 19.51 -8.77 -1.78
N LYS A 94 18.29 -8.71 -2.33
CA LYS A 94 17.82 -7.62 -3.17
C LYS A 94 16.99 -6.64 -2.36
N LYS A 95 17.63 -5.55 -1.93
CA LYS A 95 17.02 -4.42 -1.21
C LYS A 95 15.68 -3.91 -1.79
N GLU A 96 15.55 -3.85 -3.11
CA GLU A 96 14.30 -3.40 -3.77
C GLU A 96 13.14 -4.39 -3.56
N LEU A 97 13.43 -5.69 -3.57
CA LEU A 97 12.45 -6.72 -3.27
C LEU A 97 12.04 -6.63 -1.79
N ASP A 98 12.98 -6.36 -0.90
CA ASP A 98 12.69 -6.20 0.53
C ASP A 98 11.76 -5.01 0.80
N ASP A 99 11.99 -3.85 0.18
CA ASP A 99 11.10 -2.68 0.34
C ASP A 99 9.67 -3.00 -0.14
N LYS A 100 9.53 -3.72 -1.26
CA LYS A 100 8.23 -4.14 -1.78
C LYS A 100 7.54 -5.16 -0.87
N ILE A 101 8.28 -6.15 -0.36
CA ILE A 101 7.79 -7.16 0.58
C ILE A 101 7.31 -6.47 1.87
N ARG A 102 8.11 -5.57 2.45
CA ARG A 102 7.73 -4.78 3.63
C ARG A 102 6.46 -3.97 3.38
N GLY A 103 6.30 -3.40 2.18
CA GLY A 103 5.08 -2.70 1.79
C GLY A 103 3.82 -3.58 1.84
N TYR A 104 3.91 -4.84 1.39
CA TYR A 104 2.81 -5.79 1.50
C TYR A 104 2.58 -6.24 2.94
N ASP A 105 3.64 -6.50 3.69
CA ASP A 105 3.60 -6.86 5.11
C ASP A 105 2.75 -5.85 5.89
N ILE A 106 3.10 -4.57 5.78
CA ILE A 106 2.37 -3.50 6.46
C ILE A 106 0.93 -3.37 5.97
N ARG A 107 0.69 -3.55 4.67
CA ARG A 107 -0.68 -3.52 4.15
C ARG A 107 -1.53 -4.66 4.70
N ILE A 108 -0.95 -5.85 4.86
CA ILE A 108 -1.60 -7.00 5.48
C ILE A 108 -1.81 -6.73 6.98
N SER A 109 -0.80 -6.27 7.72
CA SER A 109 -0.90 -5.93 9.15
C SER A 109 -1.99 -4.88 9.41
N MET A 110 -2.06 -3.81 8.60
CA MET A 110 -3.13 -2.79 8.67
C MET A 110 -4.53 -3.36 8.43
N SER A 111 -4.66 -4.30 7.51
CA SER A 111 -5.93 -4.96 7.23
C SER A 111 -6.34 -5.98 8.30
N LEU A 112 -5.37 -6.70 8.87
CA LEU A 112 -5.59 -7.69 9.93
C LEU A 112 -5.93 -7.03 11.27
N LEU A 113 -5.37 -5.86 11.57
CA LEU A 113 -5.69 -5.06 12.77
C LEU A 113 -7.19 -4.90 12.99
N ASN A 114 -7.94 -4.74 11.90
CA ASN A 114 -9.38 -4.53 11.93
C ASN A 114 -10.20 -5.75 12.38
N ASN A 115 -9.60 -6.94 12.36
CA ASN A 115 -10.30 -8.20 12.54
C ASN A 115 -9.70 -9.04 13.68
N ILE A 116 -8.77 -8.47 14.46
CA ILE A 116 -8.08 -9.18 15.53
C ILE A 116 -8.64 -8.81 16.90
N SER A 117 -9.00 -9.83 17.69
CA SER A 117 -9.44 -9.67 19.08
C SER A 117 -8.29 -9.84 20.08
N ASP A 118 -7.18 -10.43 19.65
CA ASP A 118 -6.00 -10.64 20.48
C ASP A 118 -5.20 -9.34 20.60
N GLU A 119 -5.28 -8.70 21.78
CA GLU A 119 -4.59 -7.45 22.11
C GLU A 119 -3.06 -7.54 21.95
N LYS A 120 -2.47 -8.70 22.23
CA LYS A 120 -1.02 -8.87 22.08
C LYS A 120 -0.63 -8.77 20.61
N LYS A 121 -1.32 -9.50 19.75
CA LYS A 121 -1.08 -9.44 18.30
C LYS A 121 -1.43 -8.08 17.70
N LYS A 122 -2.48 -7.43 18.21
CA LYS A 122 -2.82 -6.06 17.83
C LYS A 122 -1.64 -5.11 18.08
N LYS A 123 -1.02 -5.22 19.26
CA LYS A 123 0.18 -4.46 19.62
C LYS A 123 1.38 -4.79 18.74
N GLU A 124 1.58 -6.06 18.38
CA GLU A 124 2.63 -6.49 17.45
C GLU A 124 2.47 -5.78 16.10
N TYR A 125 1.28 -5.83 15.49
CA TYR A 125 1.01 -5.12 14.23
C TYR A 125 1.19 -3.61 14.33
N PHE A 126 0.82 -2.98 15.44
CA PHE A 126 1.07 -1.56 15.63
C PHE A 126 2.55 -1.20 15.69
N ASN A 127 3.37 -2.03 16.32
CA ASN A 127 4.81 -1.82 16.34
C ASN A 127 5.40 -1.97 14.95
N GLU A 128 5.01 -3.00 14.20
CA GLU A 128 5.45 -3.18 12.81
C GLU A 128 5.11 -1.98 11.93
N ILE A 129 3.86 -1.51 11.99
CA ILE A 129 3.40 -0.32 11.25
C ILE A 129 4.23 0.91 11.64
N LYS A 130 4.43 1.12 12.95
CA LYS A 130 5.23 2.23 13.45
C LYS A 130 6.66 2.17 12.90
N ASP A 131 7.32 1.03 13.09
CA ASP A 131 8.71 0.83 12.69
C ASP A 131 8.86 1.07 11.20
N TYR A 132 7.95 0.53 10.39
CA TYR A 132 7.93 0.78 8.96
C TYR A 132 7.78 2.26 8.61
N PHE A 133 6.76 2.98 9.10
CA PHE A 133 6.58 4.39 8.77
C PHE A 133 7.68 5.31 9.34
N THR A 134 8.44 4.85 10.33
CA THR A 134 9.63 5.58 10.83
C THR A 134 10.89 5.32 10.01
N ASP A 135 11.02 4.13 9.42
CA ASP A 135 12.22 3.67 8.71
C ASP A 135 12.08 3.75 7.18
N ILE A 136 10.87 3.97 6.68
CA ILE A 136 10.57 3.91 5.25
C ILE A 136 11.43 4.89 4.44
N SER A 137 12.08 4.36 3.41
CA SER A 137 12.85 5.16 2.48
C SER A 137 11.91 6.07 1.67
N ILE A 138 12.38 7.28 1.34
CA ILE A 138 11.63 8.24 0.50
C ILE A 138 11.14 7.60 -0.81
N LYS A 139 11.93 6.67 -1.37
CA LYS A 139 11.66 6.03 -2.65
C LYS A 139 10.39 5.16 -2.60
N SER A 140 10.22 4.33 -1.56
CA SER A 140 9.09 3.39 -1.50
C SER A 140 7.75 4.07 -1.28
N ILE A 141 7.73 5.25 -0.63
CA ILE A 141 6.50 6.03 -0.48
C ILE A 141 6.06 6.63 -1.80
N ASN A 142 6.98 7.25 -2.54
CA ASN A 142 6.67 7.89 -3.81
C ASN A 142 6.16 6.86 -4.84
N GLU A 143 6.58 5.60 -4.72
CA GLU A 143 6.09 4.49 -5.53
C GLU A 143 4.69 4.00 -5.12
N ASN A 144 4.26 4.24 -3.87
CA ASN A 144 2.97 3.75 -3.37
C ASN A 144 2.26 4.75 -2.43
N PRO A 145 1.74 5.88 -2.96
CA PRO A 145 1.03 6.87 -2.17
C PRO A 145 -0.25 6.32 -1.51
N ALA A 146 -0.86 5.27 -2.08
CA ALA A 146 -2.03 4.60 -1.52
C ALA A 146 -1.77 3.99 -0.14
N LEU A 147 -0.52 3.69 0.20
CA LEU A 147 -0.16 3.14 1.50
C LEU A 147 -0.39 4.13 2.66
N ILE A 148 -0.22 5.44 2.40
CA ILE A 148 -0.53 6.48 3.38
C ILE A 148 -2.04 6.51 3.65
N ASP A 149 -2.85 6.37 2.61
CA ASP A 149 -4.31 6.33 2.74
C ASP A 149 -4.77 5.08 3.50
N ASP A 150 -4.22 3.91 3.17
CA ASP A 150 -4.48 2.66 3.88
C ASP A 150 -4.12 2.79 5.37
N PHE A 151 -2.99 3.45 5.68
CA PHE A 151 -2.58 3.75 7.06
C PHE A 151 -3.59 4.60 7.82
N PHE A 152 -3.96 5.77 7.29
CA PHE A 152 -4.92 6.60 7.99
C PHE A 152 -6.29 5.93 8.11
N ASN A 153 -6.75 5.20 7.10
CA ASN A 153 -7.99 4.45 7.17
C ASN A 153 -7.97 3.39 8.29
N ALA A 154 -6.86 2.66 8.43
CA ALA A 154 -6.67 1.71 9.52
C ALA A 154 -6.68 2.40 10.89
N MET A 155 -6.00 3.55 11.02
CA MET A 155 -5.96 4.30 12.27
C MET A 155 -7.31 4.92 12.66
N ILE A 156 -8.08 5.42 11.69
CA ILE A 156 -9.47 5.91 11.88
C ILE A 156 -10.32 4.79 12.46
N LYS A 157 -10.28 3.62 11.83
CA LYS A 157 -11.12 2.48 12.21
C LYS A 157 -10.78 1.96 13.60
N ASN A 158 -9.49 1.94 13.97
CA ASN A 158 -9.03 1.46 15.27
C ASN A 158 -8.99 2.53 16.36
N ARG A 159 -9.26 3.81 16.04
CA ARG A 159 -9.23 4.95 16.98
C ARG A 159 -7.86 5.13 17.67
N GLU A 160 -6.78 4.85 16.94
CA GLU A 160 -5.42 4.82 17.48
C GLU A 160 -4.73 6.18 17.36
N PHE A 161 -5.24 7.15 18.10
CA PHE A 161 -4.80 8.55 18.03
C PHE A 161 -3.34 8.75 18.40
N HIS A 162 -2.92 8.18 19.53
CA HIS A 162 -1.59 8.39 20.07
C HIS A 162 -0.51 7.79 19.16
N LEU A 163 -0.76 6.59 18.65
CA LEU A 163 0.13 5.95 17.69
C LEU A 163 0.25 6.76 16.40
N THR A 164 -0.88 7.20 15.85
CA THR A 164 -0.90 8.03 14.63
C THR A 164 -0.09 9.31 14.82
N ARG A 165 -0.29 10.00 15.96
CA ARG A 165 0.46 11.20 16.32
C ARG A 165 1.96 10.95 16.40
N ASP A 166 2.36 9.89 17.10
CA ASP A 166 3.77 9.57 17.32
C ASP A 166 4.49 9.22 16.01
N ILE A 167 3.82 8.48 15.13
CA ILE A 167 4.29 8.19 13.78
C ILE A 167 4.43 9.49 12.98
N VAL A 168 3.39 10.32 12.91
CA VAL A 168 3.43 11.57 12.14
C VAL A 168 4.55 12.50 12.63
N LEU A 169 4.69 12.70 13.95
CA LEU A 169 5.73 13.56 14.51
C LEU A 169 7.15 13.02 14.22
N SER A 170 7.37 11.73 14.42
CA SER A 170 8.68 11.11 14.18
C SER A 170 9.05 11.12 12.69
N THR A 171 8.11 10.78 11.82
CA THR A 171 8.30 10.79 10.36
C THR A 171 8.53 12.22 9.85
N VAL A 172 7.76 13.22 10.28
CA VAL A 172 7.97 14.62 9.87
C VAL A 172 9.32 15.15 10.35
N LYS A 173 9.77 14.76 11.54
CA LYS A 173 11.06 15.15 12.08
C LYS A 173 12.23 14.54 11.30
N ASN A 174 12.16 13.24 11.01
CA ASN A 174 13.30 12.47 10.54
C ASN A 174 13.39 12.34 9.01
N ASN A 175 12.28 12.48 8.29
CA ASN A 175 12.29 12.30 6.84
C ASN A 175 12.87 13.54 6.13
N PRO A 176 13.72 13.42 5.09
CA PRO A 176 14.19 14.59 4.34
C PRO A 176 13.21 15.10 3.26
N ASP A 177 12.26 14.28 2.79
CA ASP A 177 11.37 14.64 1.68
C ASP A 177 10.22 15.53 2.15
N MET A 178 10.26 16.79 1.70
CA MET A 178 9.26 17.79 2.05
C MET A 178 7.88 17.50 1.46
N ASN A 179 7.78 16.90 0.27
CA ASN A 179 6.49 16.57 -0.34
C ASN A 179 5.79 15.47 0.46
N TYR A 180 6.55 14.47 0.89
CA TYR A 180 6.00 13.42 1.74
C TYR A 180 5.49 13.98 3.08
N LYS A 181 6.28 14.84 3.74
CA LYS A 181 5.86 15.52 4.97
C LYS A 181 4.53 16.26 4.81
N LYS A 182 4.35 16.98 3.70
CA LYS A 182 3.11 17.70 3.40
C LYS A 182 1.92 16.75 3.30
N ILE A 183 2.06 15.70 2.50
CA ILE A 183 1.00 14.69 2.32
C ILE A 183 0.61 14.08 3.68
N LEU A 184 1.60 13.66 4.45
CA LEU A 184 1.41 13.03 5.75
C LEU A 184 0.70 13.98 6.74
N VAL A 185 1.14 15.23 6.84
CA VAL A 185 0.53 16.23 7.74
C VAL A 185 -0.89 16.60 7.29
N LYS A 186 -1.12 16.77 5.99
CA LYS A 186 -2.46 17.05 5.46
C LYS A 186 -3.43 15.92 5.81
N LYS A 187 -3.01 14.67 5.62
CA LYS A 187 -3.80 13.49 5.99
C LYS A 187 -4.00 13.38 7.50
N TYR A 188 -3.01 13.73 8.31
CA TYR A 188 -3.15 13.79 9.77
C TYR A 188 -4.17 14.83 10.22
N ILE A 189 -4.18 16.03 9.62
CA ILE A 189 -5.19 17.05 9.93
C ILE A 189 -6.60 16.56 9.56
N ILE A 190 -6.76 15.92 8.39
CA ILE A 190 -8.04 15.30 7.98
C ILE A 190 -8.47 14.21 8.98
N PHE A 191 -7.52 13.37 9.41
CA PHE A 191 -7.74 12.35 10.44
C PHE A 191 -8.28 12.98 11.73
N LEU A 192 -7.61 14.02 12.24
CA LEU A 192 -8.04 14.73 13.44
C LEU A 192 -9.44 15.34 13.30
N ARG A 193 -9.78 15.92 12.13
CA ARG A 193 -11.14 16.44 11.85
C ARG A 193 -12.18 15.33 11.87
N SER A 194 -11.92 14.20 11.21
CA SER A 194 -12.87 13.08 11.12
C SER A 194 -13.21 12.47 12.49
N GLN A 195 -12.35 12.67 13.47
CA GLN A 195 -12.51 12.17 14.83
C GLN A 195 -12.88 13.27 15.84
N ASN A 196 -13.14 14.50 15.39
CA ASN A 196 -13.40 15.66 16.22
C ASN A 196 -12.32 15.90 17.30
N LYS A 197 -11.04 15.70 16.93
CA LYS A 197 -9.87 15.78 17.83
C LYS A 197 -8.97 17.00 17.61
N ILE A 198 -9.34 17.91 16.71
CA ILE A 198 -8.52 19.10 16.39
C ILE A 198 -8.22 19.92 17.64
N LYS A 199 -9.22 20.16 18.50
CA LYS A 199 -9.06 20.97 19.73
C LYS A 199 -8.08 20.33 20.72
N ASP A 200 -8.13 19.01 20.87
CA ASP A 200 -7.27 18.26 21.79
C ASP A 200 -5.80 18.24 21.29
N GLU A 201 -5.61 18.31 19.97
CA GLU A 201 -4.31 18.13 19.32
C GLU A 201 -3.65 19.45 18.87
N ILE A 202 -4.13 20.59 19.36
CA ILE A 202 -3.49 21.90 19.13
C ILE A 202 -1.99 21.91 19.50
N PRO A 203 -1.54 21.34 20.64
CA PRO A 203 -0.11 21.30 20.96
C PRO A 203 0.73 20.56 19.91
N THR A 204 0.17 19.54 19.27
CA THR A 204 0.82 18.78 18.19
C THR A 204 0.85 19.61 16.90
N LEU A 205 -0.25 20.25 16.54
CA LEU A 205 -0.32 21.12 15.35
C LEU A 205 0.72 22.26 15.44
N LEU A 206 0.91 22.87 16.61
CA LEU A 206 1.93 23.90 16.83
C LEU A 206 3.37 23.38 16.61
N LYS A 207 3.66 22.12 16.97
CA LYS A 207 4.96 21.50 16.69
C LYS A 207 5.18 21.30 15.19
N LEU A 208 4.11 20.91 14.47
CA LEU A 208 4.16 20.65 13.03
C LEU A 208 4.22 21.95 12.21
N GLU A 209 3.53 23.01 12.63
CA GLU A 209 3.47 24.33 11.97
C GLU A 209 4.84 24.84 11.51
N ASN A 210 5.84 24.77 12.39
CA ASN A 210 7.18 25.32 12.14
C ASN A 210 7.88 24.71 10.92
N TYR A 211 7.52 23.49 10.53
CA TYR A 211 8.09 22.83 9.35
C TYR A 211 7.50 23.37 8.04
N PHE A 212 6.32 24.00 8.05
CA PHE A 212 5.54 24.33 6.86
C PHE A 212 5.17 25.81 6.72
N LEU A 213 5.81 26.72 7.47
CA LEU A 213 5.49 28.16 7.45
C LEU A 213 5.51 28.79 6.04
N LEU A 214 6.39 28.30 5.16
CA LEU A 214 6.49 28.79 3.78
C LEU A 214 5.57 28.02 2.81
N ASP A 215 5.04 26.88 3.22
CA ASP A 215 4.11 26.10 2.41
C ASP A 215 2.69 26.64 2.58
N THR A 216 2.16 27.23 1.51
CA THR A 216 0.86 27.92 1.57
C THR A 216 -0.31 26.96 1.74
N ASP A 217 -0.26 25.76 1.13
CA ASP A 217 -1.35 24.77 1.23
C ASP A 217 -1.46 24.25 2.67
N ILE A 218 -0.34 23.78 3.24
CA ILE A 218 -0.33 23.25 4.61
C ILE A 218 -0.56 24.35 5.66
N SER A 219 -0.01 25.55 5.46
CA SER A 219 -0.28 26.68 6.36
C SER A 219 -1.76 27.04 6.42
N ASN A 220 -2.47 27.00 5.28
CA ASN A 220 -3.92 27.22 5.23
C ASN A 220 -4.68 26.14 5.99
N GLU A 221 -4.22 24.88 5.94
CA GLU A 221 -4.82 23.79 6.72
C GLU A 221 -4.68 24.04 8.23
N PHE A 222 -3.53 24.52 8.70
CA PHE A 222 -3.34 24.90 10.11
C PHE A 222 -4.23 26.07 10.53
N LEU A 223 -4.29 27.15 9.73
CA LEU A 223 -5.17 28.29 10.00
C LEU A 223 -6.62 27.86 10.14
N ARG A 224 -7.10 27.02 9.21
CA ARG A 224 -8.45 26.47 9.24
C ARG A 224 -8.69 25.65 10.51
N SER A 225 -7.75 24.77 10.88
CA SER A 225 -7.86 23.97 12.10
C SER A 225 -7.90 24.83 13.37
N TYR A 226 -7.15 25.94 13.44
CA TYR A 226 -7.22 26.86 14.56
C TYR A 226 -8.58 27.56 14.65
N ILE A 227 -9.13 28.02 13.52
CA ILE A 227 -10.48 28.60 13.48
C ILE A 227 -11.54 27.58 13.91
N GLU A 228 -11.49 26.36 13.37
CA GLU A 228 -12.42 25.26 13.70
C GLU A 228 -12.39 24.89 15.20
N SER A 229 -11.25 25.08 15.87
CA SER A 229 -11.08 24.85 17.31
C SER A 229 -11.41 26.06 18.20
N SER A 230 -11.95 27.13 17.63
CA SER A 230 -12.20 28.42 18.28
C SER A 230 -10.93 29.07 18.86
N ARG A 231 -9.77 28.82 18.24
CA ARG A 231 -8.45 29.39 18.59
C ARG A 231 -8.05 30.48 17.59
N VAL A 232 -8.88 31.52 17.50
CA VAL A 232 -8.66 32.67 16.60
C VAL A 232 -7.36 33.41 16.94
N ASP A 233 -6.96 33.37 18.21
CA ASP A 233 -5.67 33.87 18.69
C ASP A 233 -4.49 33.21 17.95
N LEU A 234 -4.48 31.88 17.87
CA LEU A 234 -3.43 31.12 17.18
C LEU A 234 -3.48 31.32 15.66
N ALA A 235 -4.67 31.38 15.06
CA ALA A 235 -4.82 31.67 13.64
C ALA A 235 -4.22 33.04 13.27
N LYS A 236 -4.45 34.06 14.10
CA LYS A 236 -3.86 35.39 13.93
C LYS A 236 -2.33 35.35 14.07
N GLU A 237 -1.82 34.65 15.08
CA GLU A 237 -0.38 34.48 15.29
C GLU A 237 0.31 33.82 14.09
N LEU A 238 -0.23 32.69 13.61
CA LEU A 238 0.27 31.99 12.44
C LEU A 238 0.22 32.87 11.18
N SER A 239 -0.85 33.63 10.96
CA SER A 239 -0.93 34.56 9.83
C SER A 239 0.20 35.58 9.84
N ILE A 240 0.52 36.15 11.01
CA ILE A 240 1.65 37.08 11.17
C ILE A 240 2.99 36.37 10.90
N LYS A 241 3.18 35.14 11.40
CA LYS A 241 4.39 34.35 11.14
C LYS A 241 4.60 34.12 9.64
N ILE A 242 3.54 33.75 8.92
CA ILE A 242 3.58 33.53 7.46
C ILE A 242 3.97 34.81 6.72
N LEU A 243 3.34 35.95 7.07
CA LEU A 243 3.64 37.24 6.42
C LEU A 243 5.09 37.67 6.64
N LYS A 244 5.61 37.50 7.86
CA LYS A 244 7.03 37.75 8.19
C LYS A 244 7.96 36.81 7.44
N ALA A 245 7.67 35.51 7.41
CA ALA A 245 8.49 34.52 6.71
C ALA A 245 8.56 34.79 5.19
N LYS A 246 7.49 35.35 4.61
CA LYS A 246 7.41 35.77 3.20
C LYS A 246 7.97 37.18 2.94
N LYS A 247 8.44 37.90 3.98
CA LYS A 247 8.94 39.29 3.89
C LYS A 247 7.91 40.28 3.31
N ILE A 248 6.64 40.10 3.62
CA ILE A 248 5.55 41.01 3.21
C ILE A 248 5.43 42.18 4.20
N ILE A 249 5.68 41.90 5.50
CA ILE A 249 5.69 42.87 6.60
C ILE A 249 7.01 42.79 7.36
#